data_AF-A0A7J4P2Q5-F1
#
_entry.id   AF-A0A7J4P2Q5-F1
#
_cell.length_a   1.000
_cell.length_b   1.000
_cell.length_c   1.000
_cell.angle_alpha   90.00
_cell.angle_beta   90.00
_cell.angle_gamma   90.00
#
_symmetry.space_group_name_H-M   'P 1'
#
loop_
_entity.id
_entity.type
_entity.pdbx_description
1 polymer ?
#
loop_
_entity_poly.entity_id
_entity_poly.type
_entity_poly.pdbx_seq_one_letter_code
_entity_poly.pdbx_strand_id
1 'polypeptide(L)' 'MSQLRMTPEYRVYFDELEAKLAKLYEIAGEARKKGLDASTEVEAQITRDIAERVEKMLGP' A
#
# COMPACT_ATOMS: atom_id res chain seq x y z
N MET A 1 11.85 10.90 18.97
CA MET A 1 10.62 10.20 18.53
C MET A 1 10.43 9.00 19.43
N SER A 2 9.45 9.03 20.32
CA SER A 2 9.10 7.87 21.16
C SER A 2 8.78 6.69 20.23
N GLN A 3 9.48 5.56 20.40
CA GLN A 3 9.11 4.31 19.74
C GLN A 3 7.72 3.92 20.24
N LEU A 4 6.68 4.23 19.46
CA LEU A 4 5.32 3.79 19.72
C LEU A 4 5.31 2.26 19.72
N ARG A 5 5.27 1.65 20.91
CA ARG A 5 5.05 0.21 21.02
C ARG A 5 3.61 -0.07 20.63
N MET A 6 3.42 -0.70 19.47
CA MET A 6 2.14 -1.31 19.13
C MET A 6 1.82 -2.39 20.16
N THR A 7 0.59 -2.39 20.67
CA THR A 7 0.09 -3.52 21.42
C THR A 7 -0.04 -4.73 20.49
N PRO A 8 -0.02 -5.96 21.02
CA PRO A 8 -0.21 -7.16 20.21
C PRO A 8 -1.50 -7.12 19.36
N GLU A 9 -2.59 -6.57 19.92
CA GLU A 9 -3.89 -6.46 19.24
C GLU A 9 -3.82 -5.49 18.06
N TYR A 10 -3.15 -4.33 18.24
CA TYR A 10 -2.93 -3.38 17.16
C TYR A 10 -2.06 -3.98 16.06
N ARG A 11 -1.05 -4.79 16.41
CA ARG A 11 -0.24 -5.50 15.40
C ARG A 11 -1.09 -6.43 14.56
N VAL A 12 -1.88 -7.29 15.19
CA VAL A 12 -2.78 -8.22 14.48
C VAL A 12 -3.75 -7.47 13.57
N TYR A 13 -4.33 -6.37 14.05
CA TYR A 13 -5.22 -5.54 13.24
C TYR A 13 -4.53 -4.97 11.99
N PHE A 14 -3.33 -4.42 12.14
CA PHE A 14 -2.58 -3.88 11.00
C PHE A 14 -2.13 -4.99 10.04
N ASP A 15 -1.67 -6.14 10.55
CA ASP A 15 -1.28 -7.29 9.73
C ASP A 15 -2.46 -7.78 8.86
N GLU A 16 -3.68 -7.80 9.42
CA GLU A 16 -4.89 -8.12 8.66
C GLU A 16 -5.20 -7.09 7.56
N LEU A 17 -5.03 -5.80 7.84
CA LEU A 17 -5.24 -4.74 6.86
C LEU A 17 -4.23 -4.85 5.71
N GLU A 18 -2.95 -5.08 6.03
CA GLU A 18 -1.89 -5.25 5.03
C GLU A 18 -2.16 -6.48 4.15
N ALA A 19 -2.55 -7.60 4.74
CA ALA A 19 -2.89 -8.82 3.99
C ALA A 19 -4.07 -8.60 3.02
N LYS A 20 -5.13 -7.92 3.47
CA LYS A 20 -6.30 -7.59 2.64
C LYS A 20 -5.92 -6.62 1.52
N LEU A 21 -5.11 -5.60 1.81
CA LEU A 21 -4.61 -4.66 0.82
C LEU A 21 -3.75 -5.34 -0.25
N ALA A 22 -2.84 -6.23 0.16
CA ALA A 22 -1.98 -6.99 -0.74
C ALA A 22 -2.80 -7.81 -1.74
N LYS A 23 -3.84 -8.50 -1.25
CA LYS A 23 -4.77 -9.26 -2.10
C LYS A 23 -5.49 -8.36 -3.12
N LEU A 24 -5.94 -7.17 -2.71
CA LEU A 24 -6.59 -6.22 -3.62
C LEU A 24 -5.61 -5.71 -4.68
N TYR A 25 -4.36 -5.45 -4.31
CA TYR A 25 -3.31 -5.04 -5.24
C TYR A 25 -2.98 -6.11 -6.28
N GLU A 26 -2.92 -7.37 -5.88
CA GLU A 26 -2.71 -8.50 -6.79
C GLU A 26 -3.83 -8.56 -7.83
N ILE A 27 -5.10 -8.53 -7.39
CA ILE A 27 -6.26 -8.52 -8.28
C ILE A 27 -6.22 -7.32 -9.24
N ALA A 28 -5.90 -6.13 -8.74
CA ALA A 28 -5.76 -4.94 -9.55
C ALA A 28 -4.62 -5.08 -10.57
N GLY A 29 -3.48 -5.64 -10.19
CA GLY A 29 -2.36 -5.91 -11.08
C GLY A 29 -2.72 -6.87 -12.21
N GLU A 30 -3.39 -7.98 -11.89
CA GLU A 30 -3.89 -8.93 -12.90
C GLU A 30 -4.92 -8.28 -13.85
N ALA A 31 -5.74 -7.36 -13.36
CA ALA A 31 -6.64 -6.58 -14.20
C ALA A 31 -5.87 -5.62 -15.13
N ARG A 32 -4.93 -4.83 -14.59
CA ARG A 32 -4.15 -3.84 -15.37
C ARG A 32 -3.27 -4.50 -16.44
N LYS A 33 -2.70 -5.67 -16.17
CA LYS A 33 -1.93 -6.46 -17.15
C LYS A 33 -2.71 -6.81 -18.42
N LYS A 34 -4.04 -6.75 -18.41
CA LYS A 34 -4.87 -6.98 -19.61
C LYS A 34 -4.77 -5.83 -20.63
N GLY A 35 -4.18 -4.69 -20.27
CA GLY A 35 -3.97 -3.56 -21.18
C GLY A 35 -5.25 -2.88 -21.63
N LEU A 36 -6.31 -2.94 -20.81
CA LEU A 36 -7.61 -2.31 -21.08
C LEU A 36 -7.71 -0.87 -20.56
N ASP A 37 -6.76 -0.45 -19.73
CA ASP A 37 -6.64 0.88 -19.13
C ASP A 37 -5.41 1.62 -19.69
N ALA A 38 -5.29 2.90 -19.37
CA ALA A 38 -4.18 3.76 -19.83
C ALA A 38 -2.78 3.31 -19.34
N SER A 39 -2.73 2.50 -18.28
CA SER A 39 -1.49 1.91 -17.75
C SER A 39 -1.69 0.42 -17.48
N THR A 40 -0.65 -0.38 -17.76
CA THR A 40 -0.60 -1.81 -17.45
C THR A 40 -0.17 -2.11 -16.01
N GLU A 41 0.06 -1.07 -15.21
CA GLU A 41 0.44 -1.16 -13.80
C GLU A 41 -0.61 -0.51 -12.90
N VAL A 42 -0.63 -0.90 -11.63
CA VAL A 42 -1.48 -0.27 -10.62
C VAL A 42 -0.91 1.12 -10.32
N GLU A 43 -1.68 2.16 -10.62
CA GLU A 43 -1.22 3.56 -10.48
C GLU A 43 -1.26 4.08 -9.04
N ALA A 44 -2.16 3.55 -8.21
CA ALA A 44 -2.14 3.85 -6.79
C ALA A 44 -0.77 3.42 -6.22
N GLN A 45 -0.26 4.15 -5.24
CA GLN A 45 0.98 3.79 -4.54
C GLN A 45 0.69 3.62 -3.04
N ILE A 46 1.17 2.52 -2.46
CA ILE A 46 1.05 2.27 -1.01
C ILE A 46 2.09 3.11 -0.26
N THR A 47 1.70 3.76 0.83
CA THR A 47 2.59 4.54 1.72
C THR A 47 2.37 4.12 3.16
N ARG A 48 3.43 4.01 3.96
CA ARG A 48 3.39 3.65 5.38
C ARG A 48 3.27 4.86 6.30
N ASP A 49 3.81 6.00 5.88
CA ASP A 49 3.77 7.23 6.66
C ASP A 49 3.66 8.49 5.76
N ILE A 50 3.68 9.65 6.41
CA ILE A 50 3.58 10.94 5.73
C ILE A 50 4.84 11.24 4.91
N ALA A 51 6.03 10.83 5.38
CA ALA A 51 7.28 11.09 4.68
C ALA A 51 7.34 10.32 3.35
N GLU A 52 7.03 9.02 3.38
CA GLU A 52 6.96 8.18 2.19
C GLU A 52 5.90 8.70 1.20
N ARG A 53 4.77 9.21 1.70
CA ARG A 53 3.74 9.83 0.85
C ARG A 53 4.25 11.08 0.13
N VAL A 54 5.00 11.94 0.82
CA VAL A 54 5.57 13.15 0.22
C VAL A 54 6.59 12.78 -0.85
N GLU A 55 7.50 11.84 -0.56
CA GLU A 55 8.51 11.36 -1.52
C GLU A 55 7.86 10.77 -2.78
N LYS A 56 6.86 9.91 -2.61
CA LYS A 56 6.14 9.29 -3.72
C LYS A 56 5.33 10.26 -4.56
N MET A 57 4.84 11.35 -3.96
CA MET A 57 4.04 12.36 -4.66
C MET A 57 4.89 13.39 -5.40
N LEU A 58 6.04 13.78 -4.84
CA LEU A 58 6.87 14.87 -5.38
C LEU A 58 8.12 14.38 -6.12
N GLY A 59 8.52 13.12 -5.91
CA GLY A 59 9.85 12.64 -6.28
C GLY A 59 10.93 13.10 -5.29
N PRO A 60 12.19 12.69 -5.51
CA PRO A 60 13.35 13.17 -4.74
C PRO A 60 13.66 14.65 -4.97
#